data_AF-A0A8B6CE87-F1
#
_entry.id   AF-A0A8B6CE87-F1
#
_cell.length_a   1.000
_cell.length_b   1.000
_cell.length_c   1.000
_cell.angle_alpha   90.00
_cell.angle_beta   90.00
_cell.angle_gamma   90.00
#
_symmetry.space_group_name_H-M   'P 1'
#
loop_
_entity.id
_entity.type
_entity.pdbx_description
1 polymer ?
#
loop_
_entity_poly.entity_id
_entity_poly.type
_entity_poly.pdbx_seq_one_letter_code
_entity_poly.pdbx_strand_id
1 'polypeptide(L)'
;MQLYTIFHAKLRFEQFSASSFLQHTTSSEDNVTLNLDGVLYLRVTDPHKASYGVEDAEFAITQLAQTTMRSEIGKIALDTVFRERETLNINIVEALNKAAEAWGLTCLRYEIRDMKLPKKIQEAMQMQVEAERKKRASILESEGIREADINVAEGQKKAKILNSEAFKLEQINNAEGEANAILAKAKAKADAINIVAQAITSKNGVNAVSYNVAEQYVSAFSNLAQKGNTVLLPANTGDVSSMVSQAMAIYTNLSEANKVKQTLSETEEVKEKQQIEPTNINVNPESWDTDTHTLFSSELDSPDKQN
;
A
#
# COMPACT_ATOMS: atom_id res chain seq x y z
N MET A 1 -27.79 -80.75 -21.99
CA MET A 1 -26.83 -79.90 -21.24
C MET A 1 -27.04 -78.41 -21.51
N GLN A 2 -27.06 -77.93 -22.77
CA GLN A 2 -27.19 -76.50 -23.13
C GLN A 2 -28.30 -75.70 -22.40
N LEU A 3 -29.50 -76.27 -22.22
CA LEU A 3 -30.60 -75.60 -21.49
C LEU A 3 -30.24 -75.16 -20.06
N TYR A 4 -29.33 -75.85 -19.38
CA TYR A 4 -28.94 -75.51 -18.01
C TYR A 4 -28.07 -74.25 -17.94
N THR A 5 -27.22 -74.03 -18.96
CA THR A 5 -26.42 -72.81 -19.14
C THR A 5 -27.33 -71.60 -19.36
N ILE A 6 -28.32 -71.74 -20.25
CA ILE A 6 -29.32 -70.70 -20.54
C ILE A 6 -30.13 -70.35 -19.29
N PHE A 7 -30.48 -71.35 -18.45
CA PHE A 7 -31.23 -71.10 -17.22
C PHE A 7 -30.39 -70.45 -16.11
N HIS A 8 -29.07 -70.68 -16.06
CA HIS A 8 -28.19 -69.98 -15.13
C HIS A 8 -28.02 -68.48 -15.45
N ALA A 9 -28.13 -68.09 -16.72
CA ALA A 9 -28.24 -66.68 -17.11
C ALA A 9 -29.58 -66.04 -16.67
N LYS A 10 -30.62 -66.84 -16.39
CA LYS A 10 -31.99 -66.36 -16.16
C LYS A 10 -32.27 -65.85 -14.74
N LEU A 11 -31.38 -66.09 -13.77
CA LEU A 11 -31.58 -65.78 -12.34
C LEU A 11 -30.73 -64.62 -11.79
N ARG A 12 -30.04 -63.85 -12.65
CA ARG A 12 -29.19 -62.71 -12.24
C ARG A 12 -29.80 -61.32 -12.55
N PHE A 13 -31.13 -61.23 -12.59
CA PHE A 13 -31.87 -60.02 -12.96
C PHE A 13 -31.84 -58.86 -11.94
N GLU A 14 -31.08 -58.98 -10.85
CA GLU A 14 -30.77 -57.87 -9.92
C GLU A 14 -29.28 -57.51 -9.86
N GLN A 15 -28.50 -57.77 -10.91
CA GLN A 15 -27.13 -57.25 -10.98
C GLN A 15 -27.07 -55.85 -11.63
N PHE A 16 -26.66 -54.88 -10.82
CA PHE A 16 -25.69 -53.89 -11.26
C PHE A 16 -24.43 -54.64 -11.73
N SER A 17 -24.31 -54.90 -13.05
CA SER A 17 -23.02 -55.30 -13.59
C SER A 17 -22.17 -54.04 -13.75
N ALA A 18 -21.13 -53.94 -12.92
CA ALA A 18 -20.02 -53.03 -13.15
C ALA A 18 -19.06 -53.73 -14.12
N SER A 19 -19.33 -53.63 -15.43
CA SER A 19 -18.55 -54.35 -16.44
C SER A 19 -17.09 -53.92 -16.36
N SER A 20 -16.19 -54.90 -16.22
CA SER A 20 -14.92 -54.67 -15.55
C SER A 20 -13.85 -54.07 -16.45
N PHE A 21 -13.41 -52.85 -16.10
CA PHE A 21 -12.09 -52.30 -16.44
C PHE A 21 -11.80 -52.09 -17.94
N LEU A 22 -12.31 -50.97 -18.46
CA LEU A 22 -12.14 -50.55 -19.85
C LEU A 22 -10.76 -49.94 -20.16
N GLN A 23 -9.70 -50.74 -20.11
CA GLN A 23 -8.37 -50.26 -20.47
C GLN A 23 -8.16 -50.08 -21.97
N HIS A 24 -7.74 -48.86 -22.34
CA HIS A 24 -7.39 -48.52 -23.72
C HIS A 24 -6.38 -47.37 -23.75
N THR A 25 -5.59 -47.35 -24.83
CA THR A 25 -4.83 -46.18 -25.25
C THR A 25 -5.69 -45.28 -26.15
N THR A 26 -5.54 -43.98 -25.97
CA THR A 26 -5.98 -42.94 -26.91
C THR A 26 -4.93 -41.84 -27.03
N SER A 27 -5.02 -41.00 -28.07
CA SER A 27 -4.40 -39.68 -28.08
C SER A 27 -5.44 -38.62 -27.69
N SER A 28 -5.03 -37.56 -27.00
CA SER A 28 -5.79 -36.30 -26.93
C SER A 28 -5.65 -35.49 -28.22
N GLU A 29 -6.35 -34.36 -28.31
CA GLU A 29 -6.19 -33.35 -29.36
C GLU A 29 -4.71 -32.91 -29.53
N ASP A 30 -3.97 -32.77 -28.42
CA ASP A 30 -2.53 -32.44 -28.38
C ASP A 30 -1.60 -33.58 -28.85
N ASN A 31 -2.16 -34.67 -29.38
CA ASN A 31 -1.46 -35.91 -29.74
C ASN A 31 -0.69 -36.57 -28.56
N VAL A 32 -1.10 -36.30 -27.32
CA VAL A 32 -0.53 -36.95 -26.13
C VAL A 32 -1.18 -38.30 -25.93
N THR A 33 -0.40 -39.37 -25.85
CA THR A 33 -0.90 -40.72 -25.56
C THR A 33 -1.28 -40.87 -24.09
N LEU A 34 -2.48 -41.41 -23.84
CA LEU A 34 -3.09 -41.57 -22.53
C LEU A 34 -3.52 -43.03 -22.34
N ASN A 35 -3.23 -43.60 -21.18
CA ASN A 35 -3.86 -44.85 -20.73
C ASN A 35 -5.04 -44.49 -19.82
N LEU A 36 -6.21 -45.06 -20.09
CA LEU A 36 -7.47 -44.70 -19.47
C LEU A 36 -8.13 -45.93 -18.85
N ASP A 37 -8.54 -45.82 -17.59
CA ASP A 37 -9.32 -46.83 -16.89
C ASP A 37 -10.71 -46.25 -16.55
N GLY A 38 -11.79 -46.95 -16.87
CA GLY A 38 -13.15 -46.53 -16.51
C GLY A 38 -14.09 -47.67 -16.15
N VAL A 39 -15.22 -47.32 -15.53
CA VAL A 39 -16.29 -48.21 -15.04
C VAL A 39 -17.62 -47.77 -15.64
N LEU A 40 -18.40 -48.75 -16.12
CA LEU A 40 -19.68 -48.56 -16.78
C LEU A 40 -20.80 -49.16 -15.90
N TYR A 41 -21.85 -48.38 -15.62
CA TYR A 41 -23.00 -48.83 -14.83
C TYR A 41 -24.18 -49.12 -15.73
N LEU A 42 -24.45 -50.40 -15.94
CA LEU A 42 -25.52 -50.89 -16.83
C LEU A 42 -26.75 -51.35 -16.06
N ARG A 43 -27.92 -51.21 -16.70
CA ARG A 43 -29.18 -51.84 -16.31
C ARG A 43 -29.86 -52.41 -17.56
N VAL A 44 -30.32 -53.66 -17.50
CA VAL A 44 -31.20 -54.23 -18.52
C VAL A 44 -32.60 -53.62 -18.35
N THR A 45 -33.15 -53.04 -19.41
CA THR A 45 -34.50 -52.45 -19.42
C THR A 45 -35.48 -53.24 -20.27
N ASP A 46 -35.01 -53.91 -21.32
CA ASP A 46 -35.80 -54.84 -22.13
C ASP A 46 -35.07 -56.20 -22.21
N PRO A 47 -35.47 -57.19 -21.39
CA PRO A 47 -34.87 -58.52 -21.40
C PRO A 47 -35.01 -59.28 -22.72
N HIS A 48 -35.99 -58.93 -23.57
CA HIS A 48 -36.20 -59.59 -24.86
C HIS A 48 -35.21 -59.04 -25.89
N LYS A 49 -35.09 -57.71 -26.01
CA LYS A 49 -34.04 -57.09 -26.83
C LYS A 49 -32.64 -57.49 -26.38
N ALA A 50 -32.37 -57.54 -25.07
CA ALA A 50 -31.07 -57.95 -24.54
C ALA A 50 -30.72 -59.44 -24.79
N SER A 51 -31.72 -60.30 -25.04
CA SER A 51 -31.49 -61.73 -25.34
C SER A 51 -31.42 -62.06 -26.84
N TYR A 52 -31.91 -61.17 -27.72
CA TYR A 52 -32.09 -61.45 -29.16
C TYR A 52 -31.55 -60.35 -30.10
N GLY A 53 -31.20 -59.16 -29.60
CA GLY A 53 -30.75 -58.04 -30.42
C GLY A 53 -29.27 -58.06 -30.79
N VAL A 54 -28.45 -58.82 -30.06
CA VAL A 54 -27.00 -59.02 -30.29
C VAL A 54 -26.54 -60.27 -29.54
N GLU A 55 -25.44 -60.91 -29.97
CA GLU A 55 -24.92 -62.16 -29.40
C GLU A 55 -24.42 -62.00 -27.95
N ASP A 56 -23.73 -60.90 -27.65
CA ASP A 56 -23.39 -60.47 -26.30
C ASP A 56 -23.58 -58.96 -26.18
N ALA A 57 -24.61 -58.55 -25.43
CA ALA A 57 -24.96 -57.15 -25.24
C ALA A 57 -24.01 -56.42 -24.26
N GLU A 58 -23.42 -57.13 -23.30
CA GLU A 58 -22.46 -56.56 -22.34
C GLU A 58 -21.11 -56.31 -23.03
N PHE A 59 -20.65 -57.23 -23.87
CA PHE A 59 -19.47 -57.02 -24.72
C PHE A 59 -19.71 -55.91 -25.76
N ALA A 60 -20.86 -55.89 -26.45
CA ALA A 60 -21.15 -54.89 -27.47
C ALA A 60 -21.14 -53.45 -26.92
N ILE A 61 -21.80 -53.19 -25.77
CA ILE A 61 -21.79 -51.86 -25.14
C ILE A 61 -20.42 -51.49 -24.56
N THR A 62 -19.65 -52.49 -24.10
CA THR A 62 -18.28 -52.33 -23.60
C THR A 62 -17.31 -51.92 -24.73
N GLN A 63 -17.41 -52.53 -25.91
CA GLN A 63 -16.64 -52.13 -27.10
C GLN A 63 -17.07 -50.76 -27.65
N LEU A 64 -18.36 -50.43 -27.61
CA LEU A 64 -18.85 -49.10 -27.97
C LEU A 64 -18.29 -48.04 -27.01
N ALA A 65 -18.28 -48.29 -25.69
CA ALA A 65 -17.77 -47.35 -24.70
C ALA A 65 -16.29 -46.99 -24.91
N GLN A 66 -15.43 -47.94 -25.27
CA GLN A 66 -14.04 -47.65 -25.65
C GLN A 66 -13.95 -46.75 -26.88
N THR A 67 -14.83 -46.96 -27.87
CA THR A 67 -14.82 -46.25 -29.15
C THR A 67 -15.34 -44.82 -28.98
N THR A 68 -16.44 -44.65 -28.24
CA THR A 68 -16.99 -43.35 -27.84
C THR A 68 -15.99 -42.58 -27.00
N MET A 69 -15.39 -43.19 -25.96
CA MET A 69 -14.42 -42.50 -25.09
C MET A 69 -13.17 -42.05 -25.85
N ARG A 70 -12.62 -42.90 -26.73
CA ARG A 70 -11.55 -42.54 -27.67
C ARG A 70 -11.95 -41.33 -28.54
N SER A 71 -13.19 -41.30 -29.02
CA SER A 71 -13.68 -40.20 -29.87
C SER A 71 -13.88 -38.90 -29.10
N GLU A 72 -14.44 -38.93 -27.88
CA GLU A 72 -14.63 -37.70 -27.10
C GLU A 72 -13.31 -37.10 -26.60
N ILE A 73 -12.37 -37.93 -26.12
CA ILE A 73 -11.06 -37.44 -25.65
C ILE A 73 -10.19 -36.93 -26.81
N GLY A 74 -10.38 -37.44 -28.03
CA GLY A 74 -9.71 -36.93 -29.23
C GLY A 74 -10.18 -35.54 -29.70
N LYS A 75 -11.29 -35.00 -29.15
CA LYS A 75 -11.84 -33.67 -29.48
C LYS A 75 -11.47 -32.58 -28.46
N ILE A 76 -10.72 -32.92 -27.41
CA ILE A 76 -10.55 -32.06 -26.24
C ILE A 76 -9.07 -32.05 -25.83
N ALA A 77 -8.51 -30.85 -25.69
CA ALA A 77 -7.19 -30.62 -25.13
C ALA A 77 -7.01 -31.24 -23.72
N LEU A 78 -5.80 -31.76 -23.46
CA LEU A 78 -5.45 -32.58 -22.31
C LEU A 78 -5.80 -31.95 -20.95
N ASP A 79 -5.56 -30.66 -20.77
CA ASP A 79 -5.88 -29.97 -19.51
C ASP A 79 -7.39 -29.86 -19.26
N THR A 80 -8.17 -29.60 -20.31
CA THR A 80 -9.63 -29.56 -20.24
C THR A 80 -10.21 -30.95 -19.92
N VAL A 81 -9.61 -32.04 -20.43
CA VAL A 81 -9.99 -33.42 -20.06
C VAL A 81 -9.76 -33.72 -18.56
N PHE A 82 -8.78 -33.09 -17.91
CA PHE A 82 -8.64 -33.16 -16.44
C PHE A 82 -9.66 -32.30 -15.70
N ARG A 83 -10.00 -31.14 -16.25
CA ARG A 83 -10.84 -30.11 -15.64
C ARG A 83 -12.34 -30.42 -15.72
N GLU A 84 -12.81 -31.00 -16.82
CA GLU A 84 -14.23 -31.14 -17.18
C GLU A 84 -14.69 -32.60 -17.28
N ARG A 85 -14.17 -33.47 -16.40
CA ARG A 85 -14.50 -34.90 -16.36
C ARG A 85 -16.01 -35.19 -16.25
N GLU A 86 -16.77 -34.34 -15.57
CA GLU A 86 -18.22 -34.52 -15.43
C GLU A 86 -18.95 -34.31 -16.77
N THR A 87 -18.64 -33.25 -17.50
CA THR A 87 -19.13 -33.00 -18.87
C THR A 87 -18.79 -34.17 -19.79
N LEU A 88 -17.57 -34.69 -19.68
CA LEU A 88 -17.09 -35.84 -20.46
C LEU A 88 -17.90 -37.12 -20.14
N ASN A 89 -18.13 -37.42 -18.86
CA ASN A 89 -18.96 -38.56 -18.43
C ASN A 89 -20.40 -38.42 -18.97
N ILE A 90 -21.00 -37.23 -18.93
CA ILE A 90 -22.34 -36.97 -19.48
C ILE A 90 -22.38 -37.25 -20.98
N ASN A 91 -21.43 -36.71 -21.75
CA ASN A 91 -21.36 -36.88 -23.20
C ASN A 91 -21.20 -38.37 -23.60
N ILE A 92 -20.38 -39.13 -22.87
CA ILE A 92 -20.24 -40.58 -23.07
C ILE A 92 -21.57 -41.31 -22.76
N VAL A 93 -22.24 -40.98 -21.66
CA VAL A 93 -23.53 -41.61 -21.29
C VAL A 93 -24.62 -41.33 -22.33
N GLU A 94 -24.69 -40.11 -22.86
CA GLU A 94 -25.65 -39.75 -23.92
C GLU A 94 -25.37 -40.51 -25.22
N ALA A 95 -24.10 -40.53 -25.66
CA ALA A 95 -23.68 -41.23 -26.88
C ALA A 95 -23.87 -42.76 -26.77
N LEU A 96 -23.64 -43.36 -25.59
CA LEU A 96 -23.88 -44.78 -25.34
C LEU A 96 -25.37 -45.14 -25.36
N ASN A 97 -26.22 -44.35 -24.73
CA ASN A 97 -27.65 -44.66 -24.62
C ASN A 97 -28.36 -44.68 -25.98
N LYS A 98 -27.92 -43.87 -26.95
CA LYS A 98 -28.42 -43.87 -28.35
C LYS A 98 -28.28 -45.21 -29.07
N ALA A 99 -27.31 -46.04 -28.68
CA ALA A 99 -27.15 -47.41 -29.20
C ALA A 99 -27.71 -48.47 -28.25
N ALA A 100 -27.58 -48.26 -26.93
CA ALA A 100 -28.01 -49.22 -25.90
C ALA A 100 -29.51 -49.57 -26.00
N GLU A 101 -30.36 -48.62 -26.45
CA GLU A 101 -31.80 -48.85 -26.63
C GLU A 101 -32.12 -49.99 -27.62
N ALA A 102 -31.30 -50.16 -28.66
CA ALA A 102 -31.46 -51.27 -29.63
C ALA A 102 -31.17 -52.64 -28.99
N TRP A 103 -30.29 -52.67 -27.99
CA TRP A 103 -29.91 -53.87 -27.23
C TRP A 103 -30.72 -54.06 -25.93
N GLY A 104 -31.73 -53.22 -25.65
CA GLY A 104 -32.52 -53.32 -24.42
C GLY A 104 -31.74 -53.01 -23.14
N LEU A 105 -30.62 -52.28 -23.28
CA LEU A 105 -29.78 -51.82 -22.18
C LEU A 105 -29.99 -50.33 -21.94
N THR A 106 -29.62 -49.88 -20.74
CA THR A 106 -29.54 -48.46 -20.41
C THR A 106 -28.30 -48.21 -19.57
N CYS A 107 -27.44 -47.31 -20.05
CA CYS A 107 -26.30 -46.80 -19.30
C CYS A 107 -26.81 -45.80 -18.27
N LEU A 108 -26.66 -46.11 -16.99
CA LEU A 108 -27.03 -45.25 -15.87
C LEU A 108 -25.98 -44.17 -15.63
N ARG A 109 -24.70 -44.54 -15.73
CA ARG A 109 -23.54 -43.68 -15.46
C ARG A 109 -22.28 -44.27 -16.07
N TYR A 110 -21.37 -43.40 -16.51
CA TYR A 110 -19.99 -43.74 -16.84
C TYR A 110 -19.05 -43.00 -15.87
N GLU A 111 -18.01 -43.66 -15.39
CA GLU A 111 -17.02 -43.06 -14.48
C GLU A 111 -15.58 -43.35 -14.96
N ILE A 112 -14.85 -42.28 -15.30
CA ILE A 112 -13.39 -42.33 -15.48
C ILE A 112 -12.72 -42.50 -14.11
N ARG A 113 -12.08 -43.64 -13.89
CA ARG A 113 -11.35 -43.94 -12.65
C ARG A 113 -9.95 -43.35 -12.66
N ASP A 114 -9.13 -43.77 -13.62
CA ASP A 114 -7.72 -43.40 -13.71
C ASP A 114 -7.36 -42.88 -15.10
N MET A 115 -6.37 -42.00 -15.14
CA MET A 115 -5.74 -41.49 -16.37
C MET A 115 -4.24 -41.43 -16.14
N LYS A 116 -3.46 -42.16 -16.93
CA LYS A 116 -2.02 -42.37 -16.72
C LYS A 116 -1.25 -41.87 -17.96
N LEU A 117 -0.51 -40.77 -17.76
CA LEU A 117 0.34 -40.12 -18.76
C LEU A 117 1.74 -40.76 -18.79
N PRO A 118 2.48 -40.65 -19.90
CA PRO A 118 3.93 -40.89 -19.92
C PRO A 118 4.64 -39.91 -18.98
N LYS A 119 5.52 -40.42 -18.10
CA LYS A 119 6.20 -39.63 -17.06
C LYS A 119 6.84 -38.33 -17.57
N LYS A 120 7.54 -38.39 -18.71
CA LYS A 120 8.17 -37.22 -19.36
C LYS A 120 7.21 -36.05 -19.61
N ILE A 121 5.94 -36.33 -19.92
CA ILE A 121 4.91 -35.31 -20.18
C ILE A 121 4.34 -34.80 -18.87
N GLN A 122 4.13 -35.68 -17.89
CA GLN A 122 3.71 -35.30 -16.53
C GLN A 122 4.75 -34.39 -15.85
N GLU A 123 6.03 -34.71 -15.97
CA GLU A 123 7.16 -33.91 -15.46
C GLU A 123 7.24 -32.55 -16.16
N ALA A 124 7.08 -32.49 -17.48
CA ALA A 124 7.06 -31.25 -18.24
C ALA A 124 5.86 -30.34 -17.86
N MET A 125 4.66 -30.92 -17.75
CA MET A 125 3.45 -30.20 -17.33
C MET A 125 3.58 -29.69 -15.89
N GLN A 126 4.15 -30.49 -14.98
CA GLN A 126 4.42 -30.07 -13.61
C GLN A 126 5.41 -28.89 -13.55
N MET A 127 6.51 -28.95 -14.30
CA MET A 127 7.47 -27.84 -14.39
C MET A 127 6.84 -26.57 -14.99
N GLN A 128 5.95 -26.70 -15.98
CA GLN A 128 5.22 -25.57 -16.55
C GLN A 128 4.26 -24.93 -15.53
N VAL A 129 3.47 -25.73 -14.81
CA VAL A 129 2.54 -25.26 -13.78
C VAL A 129 3.28 -24.64 -12.60
N GLU A 130 4.44 -25.19 -12.20
CA GLU A 130 5.28 -24.61 -11.14
C GLU A 130 5.91 -23.29 -11.58
N ALA A 131 6.44 -23.20 -12.80
CA ALA A 131 6.98 -21.96 -13.35
C ALA A 131 5.90 -20.87 -13.47
N GLU A 132 4.69 -21.21 -13.89
CA GLU A 132 3.58 -20.25 -13.94
C GLU A 132 3.13 -19.81 -12.54
N ARG A 133 2.99 -20.75 -11.58
CA ARG A 133 2.70 -20.41 -10.18
C ARG A 133 3.75 -19.47 -9.60
N LYS A 134 5.04 -19.74 -9.83
CA LYS A 134 6.15 -18.90 -9.38
C LYS A 134 6.12 -17.51 -10.03
N LYS A 135 5.81 -17.42 -11.33
CA LYS A 135 5.61 -16.14 -12.03
C LYS A 135 4.44 -15.35 -11.43
N ARG A 136 3.28 -15.98 -11.25
CA ARG A 136 2.08 -15.35 -10.66
C ARG A 136 2.35 -14.87 -9.22
N ALA A 137 3.04 -15.67 -8.40
CA ALA A 137 3.43 -15.29 -7.04
C ALA A 137 4.38 -14.08 -7.02
N SER A 138 5.43 -14.09 -7.85
CA SER A 138 6.40 -13.00 -7.94
C SER A 138 5.80 -11.68 -8.45
N ILE A 139 4.81 -11.75 -9.36
CA ILE A 139 4.03 -10.57 -9.79
C ILE A 139 3.22 -10.03 -8.61
N LEU A 140 2.43 -10.88 -7.94
CA LEU A 140 1.57 -10.47 -6.82
C LEU A 140 2.38 -9.93 -5.61
N GLU A 141 3.55 -10.50 -5.35
CA GLU A 141 4.51 -10.00 -4.36
C GLU A 141 5.04 -8.61 -4.74
N SER A 142 5.43 -8.41 -6.01
CA SER A 142 5.90 -7.11 -6.51
C SER A 142 4.79 -6.05 -6.50
N GLU A 143 3.55 -6.43 -6.81
CA GLU A 143 2.38 -5.56 -6.75
C GLU A 143 2.04 -5.18 -5.30
N GLY A 144 2.11 -6.14 -4.37
CA GLY A 144 1.89 -5.91 -2.94
C GLY A 144 2.95 -5.02 -2.30
N ILE A 145 4.23 -5.17 -2.66
CA ILE A 145 5.31 -4.28 -2.21
C ILE A 145 5.06 -2.85 -2.73
N ARG A 146 4.80 -2.70 -4.03
CA ARG A 146 4.49 -1.40 -4.64
C ARG A 146 3.28 -0.71 -3.98
N GLU A 147 2.24 -1.47 -3.64
CA GLU A 147 1.06 -0.94 -2.95
C GLU A 147 1.34 -0.59 -1.49
N ALA A 148 2.15 -1.38 -0.78
CA ALA A 148 2.60 -1.06 0.58
C ALA A 148 3.43 0.25 0.60
N ASP A 149 4.39 0.41 -0.31
CA ASP A 149 5.23 1.61 -0.41
C ASP A 149 4.40 2.87 -0.69
N ILE A 150 3.41 2.78 -1.59
CA ILE A 150 2.47 3.88 -1.88
C ILE A 150 1.66 4.23 -0.62
N ASN A 151 1.11 3.24 0.09
CA ASN A 151 0.36 3.47 1.31
C ASN A 151 1.21 4.11 2.42
N VAL A 152 2.47 3.70 2.58
CA VAL A 152 3.42 4.31 3.52
C VAL A 152 3.74 5.75 3.12
N ALA A 153 4.04 6.02 1.84
CA ALA A 153 4.33 7.36 1.35
C ALA A 153 3.13 8.31 1.48
N GLU A 154 1.92 7.84 1.20
CA GLU A 154 0.68 8.59 1.46
C GLU A 154 0.45 8.85 2.95
N GLY A 155 0.69 7.85 3.80
CA GLY A 155 0.60 8.00 5.26
C GLY A 155 1.56 9.07 5.79
N GLN A 156 2.82 9.04 5.36
CA GLN A 156 3.82 10.06 5.70
C GLN A 156 3.44 11.45 5.18
N LYS A 157 2.94 11.56 3.94
CA LYS A 157 2.45 12.83 3.37
C LYS A 157 1.30 13.41 4.20
N LYS A 158 0.29 12.59 4.52
CA LYS A 158 -0.88 12.98 5.33
C LYS A 158 -0.46 13.40 6.74
N ALA A 159 0.41 12.62 7.40
CA ALA A 159 0.95 12.95 8.72
C ALA A 159 1.75 14.26 8.73
N LYS A 160 2.59 14.50 7.70
CA LYS A 160 3.37 15.75 7.61
C LYS A 160 2.49 16.98 7.42
N ILE A 161 1.41 16.87 6.63
CA ILE A 161 0.41 17.95 6.46
C ILE A 161 -0.28 18.22 7.80
N LEU A 162 -0.86 17.20 8.43
CA LEU A 162 -1.57 17.32 9.71
C LEU A 162 -0.67 17.89 10.83
N ASN A 163 0.60 17.48 10.91
CA ASN A 163 1.56 18.05 11.88
C ASN A 163 1.86 19.54 11.59
N SER A 164 1.90 19.94 10.32
CA SER A 164 2.14 21.34 9.93
C SER A 164 0.92 22.22 10.23
N GLU A 165 -0.28 21.69 10.01
CA GLU A 165 -1.56 22.33 10.36
C GLU A 165 -1.73 22.44 11.88
N ALA A 166 -1.42 21.38 12.63
CA ALA A 166 -1.44 21.38 14.09
C ALA A 166 -0.46 22.40 14.68
N PHE A 167 0.78 22.46 14.20
CA PHE A 167 1.78 23.43 14.67
C PHE A 167 1.41 24.89 14.34
N LYS A 168 0.72 25.13 13.21
CA LYS A 168 0.14 26.44 12.89
C LYS A 168 -0.98 26.80 13.87
N LEU A 169 -1.89 25.86 14.14
CA LEU A 169 -3.01 26.07 15.06
C LEU A 169 -2.52 26.28 16.51
N GLU A 170 -1.50 25.53 16.95
CA GLU A 170 -0.85 25.65 18.25
C GLU A 170 -0.26 27.06 18.44
N GLN A 171 0.48 27.58 17.45
CA GLN A 171 1.01 28.95 17.52
C GLN A 171 -0.09 30.02 17.58
N ILE A 172 -1.19 29.85 16.84
CA ILE A 172 -2.35 30.76 16.91
C ILE A 172 -2.97 30.70 18.31
N ASN A 173 -3.27 29.52 18.83
CA ASN A 173 -3.86 29.32 20.15
C ASN A 173 -2.96 29.88 21.28
N ASN A 174 -1.63 29.72 21.16
CA ASN A 174 -0.68 30.28 22.12
C ASN A 174 -0.65 31.81 22.06
N ALA A 175 -0.59 32.41 20.86
CA ALA A 175 -0.62 33.86 20.69
C ALA A 175 -1.94 34.50 21.17
N GLU A 176 -3.08 33.86 20.88
CA GLU A 176 -4.39 34.27 21.42
C GLU A 176 -4.45 34.10 22.94
N GLY A 177 -3.89 33.01 23.49
CA GLY A 177 -3.78 32.78 24.93
C GLY A 177 -2.96 33.87 25.63
N GLU A 178 -1.81 34.24 25.09
CA GLU A 178 -0.97 35.33 25.59
C GLU A 178 -1.67 36.69 25.49
N ALA A 179 -2.27 37.02 24.34
CA ALA A 179 -3.01 38.27 24.15
C ALA A 179 -4.17 38.40 25.15
N ASN A 180 -4.97 37.33 25.33
CA ASN A 180 -6.05 37.29 26.30
C ASN A 180 -5.53 37.40 27.75
N ALA A 181 -4.41 36.75 28.07
CA ALA A 181 -3.78 36.86 29.39
C ALA A 181 -3.23 38.27 29.66
N ILE A 182 -2.68 38.95 28.65
CA ILE A 182 -2.24 40.35 28.74
C ILE A 182 -3.44 41.28 28.93
N LEU A 183 -4.51 41.12 28.17
CA LEU A 183 -5.74 41.92 28.32
C LEU A 183 -6.38 41.72 29.70
N ALA A 184 -6.46 40.49 30.20
CA ALA A 184 -6.97 40.19 31.54
C ALA A 184 -6.12 40.85 32.64
N LYS A 185 -4.79 40.75 32.55
CA LYS A 185 -3.85 41.40 33.49
C LYS A 185 -3.94 42.93 33.42
N ALA A 186 -4.04 43.49 32.22
CA ALA A 186 -4.15 44.94 32.01
C ALA A 186 -5.47 45.49 32.58
N LYS A 187 -6.59 44.79 32.33
CA LYS A 187 -7.90 45.15 32.89
C LYS A 187 -7.89 45.07 34.42
N ALA A 188 -7.45 43.95 34.99
CA ALA A 188 -7.36 43.80 36.45
C ALA A 188 -6.45 44.86 37.10
N LYS A 189 -5.37 45.27 36.43
CA LYS A 189 -4.49 46.36 36.89
C LYS A 189 -5.16 47.74 36.78
N ALA A 190 -5.94 48.00 35.72
CA ALA A 190 -6.72 49.23 35.60
C ALA A 190 -7.82 49.31 36.67
N ASP A 191 -8.55 48.22 36.89
CA ASP A 191 -9.57 48.11 37.94
C ASP A 191 -8.96 48.33 39.34
N ALA A 192 -7.78 47.75 39.62
CA ALA A 192 -7.03 47.99 40.85
C ALA A 192 -6.58 49.45 41.01
N ILE A 193 -6.09 50.10 39.95
CA ILE A 193 -5.72 51.53 39.96
C ILE A 193 -6.96 52.40 40.25
N ASN A 194 -8.11 52.07 39.65
CA ASN A 194 -9.37 52.79 39.89
C ASN A 194 -9.82 52.70 41.37
N ILE A 195 -9.72 51.51 41.98
CA ILE A 195 -10.01 51.30 43.41
C ILE A 195 -9.05 52.11 44.28
N VAL A 196 -7.75 52.12 43.98
CA VAL A 196 -6.75 52.91 44.71
C VAL A 196 -7.01 54.41 44.56
N ALA A 197 -7.39 54.90 43.37
CA ALA A 197 -7.74 56.30 43.15
C ALA A 197 -8.96 56.73 43.99
N GLN A 198 -10.00 55.89 44.07
CA GLN A 198 -11.17 56.13 44.93
C GLN A 198 -10.77 56.15 46.43
N ALA A 199 -9.86 55.26 46.86
CA ALA A 199 -9.35 55.25 48.22
C ALA A 199 -8.53 56.52 48.55
N ILE A 200 -7.70 57.02 47.62
CA ILE A 200 -6.93 58.27 47.78
C ILE A 200 -7.85 59.48 47.98
N THR A 201 -9.00 59.52 47.31
CA THR A 201 -10.00 60.60 47.43
C THR A 201 -10.70 60.62 48.81
N SER A 202 -10.56 59.57 49.62
CA SER A 202 -11.06 59.53 51.00
C SER A 202 -10.19 60.36 51.95
N LYS A 203 -10.77 60.81 53.08
CA LYS A 203 -10.09 61.68 54.07
C LYS A 203 -8.71 61.12 54.48
N ASN A 204 -7.67 61.93 54.35
CA ASN A 204 -6.24 61.62 54.57
C ASN A 204 -5.60 60.56 53.66
N GLY A 205 -6.26 60.07 52.60
CA GLY A 205 -5.72 59.04 51.71
C GLY A 205 -4.38 59.39 51.05
N VAL A 206 -4.17 60.66 50.69
CA VAL A 206 -2.92 61.17 50.09
C VAL A 206 -1.70 60.87 50.96
N ASN A 207 -1.77 61.13 52.27
CA ASN A 207 -0.64 60.93 53.19
C ASN A 207 -0.29 59.45 53.35
N ALA A 208 -1.30 58.57 53.34
CA ALA A 208 -1.10 57.12 53.43
C ALA A 208 -0.38 56.55 52.20
N VAL A 209 -0.71 57.05 51.00
CA VAL A 209 -0.01 56.65 49.77
C VAL A 209 1.42 57.19 49.71
N SER A 210 1.66 58.43 50.16
CA SER A 210 3.03 58.96 50.27
C SER A 210 3.93 58.09 51.17
N TYR A 211 3.38 57.58 52.28
CA TYR A 211 4.09 56.65 53.16
C TYR A 211 4.36 55.31 52.46
N ASN A 212 3.36 54.71 51.80
CA ASN A 212 3.54 53.42 51.12
C ASN A 212 4.50 53.50 49.90
N VAL A 213 4.55 54.63 49.18
CA VAL A 213 5.55 54.86 48.12
C VAL A 213 6.95 54.93 48.71
N ALA A 214 7.14 55.51 49.90
CA ALA A 214 8.43 55.50 50.60
C ALA A 214 8.84 54.09 51.02
N GLU A 215 7.93 53.26 51.55
CA GLU A 215 8.19 51.85 51.86
C GLU A 215 8.54 51.03 50.60
N GLN A 216 7.81 51.24 49.49
CA GLN A 216 8.12 50.60 48.21
C GLN A 216 9.49 51.04 47.66
N TYR A 217 9.85 52.32 47.78
CA TYR A 217 11.18 52.81 47.39
C TYR A 217 12.30 52.18 48.23
N VAL A 218 12.16 52.16 49.56
CA VAL A 218 13.15 51.56 50.47
C VAL A 218 13.28 50.05 50.25
N SER A 219 12.18 49.34 50.04
CA SER A 219 12.21 47.90 49.76
C SER A 219 12.76 47.56 48.37
N ALA A 220 12.48 48.37 47.35
CA ALA A 220 13.10 48.24 46.02
C ALA A 220 14.61 48.53 46.07
N PHE A 221 15.03 49.57 46.78
CA PHE A 221 16.45 49.90 47.00
C PHE A 221 17.17 48.80 47.79
N SER A 222 16.53 48.22 48.81
CA SER A 222 17.06 47.06 49.56
C SER A 222 17.23 45.83 48.68
N ASN A 223 16.25 45.50 47.83
CA ASN A 223 16.36 44.40 46.86
C ASN A 223 17.45 44.65 45.82
N LEU A 224 17.63 45.90 45.37
CA LEU A 224 18.70 46.29 44.45
C LEU A 224 20.08 46.16 45.12
N ALA A 225 20.24 46.63 46.36
CA ALA A 225 21.47 46.51 47.14
C ALA A 225 21.84 45.06 47.48
N GLN A 226 20.86 44.15 47.58
CA GLN A 226 21.10 42.71 47.80
C GLN A 226 21.46 41.94 46.53
N LYS A 227 21.07 42.41 45.34
CA LYS A 227 21.28 41.70 44.06
C LYS A 227 22.28 42.36 43.10
N GLY A 228 22.59 43.64 43.28
CA GLY A 228 23.49 44.40 42.43
C GLY A 228 24.87 44.61 43.06
N ASN A 229 25.89 43.92 42.57
CA ASN A 229 27.28 44.04 43.03
C ASN A 229 27.99 45.36 42.60
N THR A 230 27.24 46.34 42.08
CA THR A 230 27.78 47.61 41.57
C THR A 230 27.00 48.78 42.14
N VAL A 231 27.41 49.26 43.31
CA VAL A 231 26.93 50.54 43.85
C VAL A 231 27.69 51.67 43.17
N LEU A 232 27.05 52.35 42.21
CA LEU A 232 27.57 53.60 41.66
C LEU A 232 27.32 54.73 42.66
N LEU A 233 28.25 54.91 43.61
CA LEU A 233 28.30 56.14 44.40
C LEU A 233 28.71 57.30 43.47
N PRO A 234 27.96 58.41 43.41
CA PRO A 234 28.44 59.64 42.78
C PRO A 234 29.67 60.14 43.55
N ALA A 235 30.71 60.56 42.83
CA ALA A 235 31.95 61.08 43.45
C ALA A 235 31.78 62.42 44.19
N ASN A 236 30.57 62.97 44.25
CA ASN A 236 30.24 64.19 44.99
C ASN A 236 28.83 64.06 45.61
N THR A 237 28.76 63.59 46.85
CA THR A 237 27.51 63.23 47.54
C THR A 237 26.72 64.41 48.13
N GLY A 238 27.02 65.65 47.70
CA GLY A 238 26.34 66.87 48.15
C GLY A 238 25.08 67.24 47.37
N ASP A 239 25.10 67.11 46.03
CA ASP A 239 24.08 67.68 45.14
C ASP A 239 23.31 66.62 44.35
N VAL A 240 22.10 66.29 44.81
CA VAL A 240 21.13 65.44 44.09
C VAL A 240 20.85 65.97 42.67
N SER A 241 20.86 67.31 42.51
CA SER A 241 20.73 68.00 41.23
C SER A 241 21.76 67.55 40.18
N SER A 242 22.99 67.22 40.61
CA SER A 242 24.05 66.75 39.71
C SER A 242 23.77 65.34 39.17
N MET A 243 23.23 64.45 40.02
CA MET A 243 22.79 63.11 39.62
C MET A 243 21.63 63.17 38.64
N VAL A 244 20.65 64.04 38.88
CA VAL A 244 19.50 64.22 37.97
C VAL A 244 19.97 64.76 36.62
N SER A 245 20.90 65.71 36.59
CA SER A 245 21.50 66.20 35.34
C SER A 245 22.29 65.13 34.58
N GLN A 246 23.07 64.29 35.26
CA GLN A 246 23.76 63.17 34.60
C GLN A 246 22.79 62.08 34.12
N ALA A 247 21.75 61.75 34.90
CA ALA A 247 20.71 60.81 34.49
C ALA A 247 19.91 61.34 33.28
N MET A 248 19.59 62.64 33.25
CA MET A 248 18.97 63.27 32.08
C MET A 248 19.91 63.30 30.87
N ALA A 249 21.20 63.59 31.04
CA ALA A 249 22.17 63.56 29.95
C ALA A 249 22.34 62.14 29.35
N ILE A 250 22.33 61.11 30.19
CA ILE A 250 22.31 59.71 29.75
C ILE A 250 21.00 59.39 29.01
N TYR A 251 19.86 59.86 29.53
CA TYR A 251 18.55 59.67 28.89
C TYR A 251 18.43 60.41 27.54
N THR A 252 18.91 61.65 27.42
CA THR A 252 18.94 62.37 26.13
C THR A 252 19.82 61.64 25.14
N ASN A 253 21.03 61.25 25.53
CA ASN A 253 21.96 60.52 24.66
C ASN A 253 21.40 59.15 24.22
N LEU A 254 20.68 58.45 25.09
CA LEU A 254 19.96 57.21 24.73
C LEU A 254 18.76 57.48 23.83
N SER A 255 18.02 58.58 24.01
CA SER A 255 16.91 58.96 23.13
C SER A 255 17.40 59.37 21.73
N GLU A 256 18.56 60.02 21.63
CA GLU A 256 19.20 60.39 20.37
C GLU A 256 19.83 59.16 19.69
N ALA A 257 20.51 58.29 20.43
CA ALA A 257 21.02 57.02 19.92
C ALA A 257 19.89 56.10 19.42
N ASN A 258 18.73 56.09 20.10
CA ASN A 258 17.55 55.35 19.62
C ASN A 258 16.91 55.99 18.38
N LYS A 259 16.83 57.33 18.29
CA LYS A 259 16.42 58.01 17.04
C LYS A 259 17.33 57.64 15.87
N VAL A 260 18.65 57.66 16.08
CA VAL A 260 19.64 57.27 15.06
C VAL A 260 19.52 55.78 14.70
N LYS A 261 19.23 54.89 15.66
CA LYS A 261 18.96 53.48 15.35
C LYS A 261 17.68 53.27 14.54
N GLN A 262 16.59 53.96 14.85
CA GLN A 262 15.34 53.85 14.11
C GLN A 262 15.50 54.33 12.65
N THR A 263 16.13 55.49 12.42
CA THR A 263 16.33 56.00 11.06
C THR A 263 17.31 55.14 10.24
N LEU A 264 18.28 54.48 10.87
CA LEU A 264 19.13 53.50 10.19
C LEU A 264 18.32 52.25 9.77
N SER A 265 17.52 51.66 10.66
CA SER A 265 16.68 50.50 10.31
C SER A 265 15.65 50.80 9.21
N GLU A 266 15.05 51.99 9.22
CA GLU A 266 14.10 52.42 8.16
C GLU A 266 14.80 52.66 6.82
N THR A 267 16.11 52.96 6.82
CA THR A 267 16.89 53.19 5.58
C THR A 267 17.35 51.87 4.93
N GLU A 268 17.52 50.80 5.70
CA GLU A 268 17.93 49.48 5.18
C GLU A 268 16.74 48.73 4.56
N GLU A 269 15.56 48.70 5.21
CA GLU A 269 14.35 48.03 4.68
C GLU A 269 13.87 48.58 3.33
N VAL A 270 14.17 49.85 3.01
CA VAL A 270 13.75 50.50 1.75
C VAL A 270 14.63 50.09 0.57
N LYS A 271 15.88 49.68 0.80
CA LYS A 271 16.80 49.24 -0.27
C LYS A 271 16.52 47.83 -0.76
N GLU A 272 16.18 46.90 0.14
CA GLU A 272 15.99 45.49 -0.21
C GLU A 272 14.71 45.23 -1.02
N LYS A 273 13.72 46.14 -0.94
CA LYS A 273 12.40 46.00 -1.58
C LYS A 273 12.30 46.56 -3.01
N GLN A 274 13.41 46.95 -3.66
CA GLN A 274 13.42 47.56 -5.00
C GLN A 274 14.09 46.73 -6.12
N GLN A 275 14.47 45.46 -5.88
CA GLN A 275 15.35 44.73 -6.83
C GLN A 275 14.95 43.26 -7.13
N ILE A 276 13.67 42.99 -7.40
CA ILE A 276 13.19 41.68 -7.91
C ILE A 276 12.06 41.92 -8.96
N GLU A 277 11.87 40.95 -9.88
CA GLU A 277 10.77 40.83 -10.88
C GLU A 277 10.94 41.67 -12.19
N PRO A 278 10.48 41.16 -13.37
CA PRO A 278 11.46 40.62 -14.36
C PRO A 278 11.20 40.98 -15.84
N THR A 279 12.04 40.46 -16.75
CA THR A 279 11.80 40.49 -18.22
C THR A 279 12.34 39.23 -18.93
N ASN A 280 11.83 38.92 -20.13
CA ASN A 280 11.88 37.59 -20.80
C ASN A 280 12.23 37.70 -22.31
N ILE A 281 12.27 36.57 -23.04
CA ILE A 281 12.43 36.36 -24.52
C ILE A 281 13.93 36.20 -24.93
N ASN A 282 14.48 35.05 -25.39
CA ASN A 282 14.20 34.10 -26.53
C ASN A 282 14.72 34.67 -27.89
N VAL A 283 15.30 33.95 -28.89
CA VAL A 283 15.16 32.56 -29.38
C VAL A 283 16.47 32.02 -30.03
N ASN A 284 16.55 30.69 -30.29
CA ASN A 284 17.44 29.97 -31.23
C ASN A 284 17.05 30.29 -32.73
N PRO A 285 17.71 29.85 -33.85
CA PRO A 285 18.45 28.58 -34.08
C PRO A 285 19.68 28.60 -35.05
N GLU A 286 20.15 27.40 -35.47
CA GLU A 286 21.09 27.09 -36.59
C GLU A 286 22.56 27.57 -36.42
N SER A 287 23.62 26.91 -36.93
CA SER A 287 23.93 25.56 -37.47
C SER A 287 25.49 25.42 -37.50
N TRP A 288 26.21 24.38 -37.95
CA TRP A 288 25.96 23.17 -38.78
C TRP A 288 26.90 21.98 -38.36
N ASP A 289 27.31 21.14 -39.31
CA ASP A 289 28.00 19.83 -39.24
C ASP A 289 29.47 19.75 -38.74
N THR A 290 29.82 18.55 -38.20
CA THR A 290 30.97 17.62 -38.41
C THR A 290 32.42 18.12 -38.73
N ASP A 291 33.52 17.36 -38.67
CA ASP A 291 33.75 15.89 -38.71
C ASP A 291 35.17 15.44 -38.23
N THR A 292 35.43 14.12 -38.22
CA THR A 292 36.74 13.43 -38.41
C THR A 292 37.92 13.49 -37.38
N HIS A 293 38.13 12.36 -36.68
CA HIS A 293 39.28 11.42 -36.82
C HIS A 293 40.77 11.76 -36.46
N THR A 294 41.33 11.01 -35.46
CA THR A 294 42.69 10.35 -35.40
C THR A 294 44.01 11.17 -35.49
N LEU A 295 45.22 10.77 -35.01
CA LEU A 295 45.84 9.52 -34.48
C LEU A 295 47.17 9.84 -33.70
N PHE A 296 47.79 8.85 -33.03
CA PHE A 296 49.17 8.84 -32.41
C PHE A 296 49.39 9.80 -31.21
N SER A 297 50.23 9.61 -30.18
CA SER A 297 51.12 8.56 -29.58
C SER A 297 52.06 9.36 -28.62
N SER A 298 52.71 8.89 -27.56
CA SER A 298 52.98 7.58 -26.95
C SER A 298 52.84 7.71 -25.40
N GLU A 299 52.95 6.68 -24.56
CA GLU A 299 54.19 6.01 -24.09
C GLU A 299 53.86 4.63 -23.47
N LEU A 300 54.86 3.77 -23.26
CA LEU A 300 54.69 2.43 -22.70
C LEU A 300 54.96 2.38 -21.19
N ASP A 301 54.26 1.49 -20.48
CA ASP A 301 54.95 0.41 -19.74
C ASP A 301 54.10 -0.87 -19.72
N SER A 302 54.65 -1.99 -19.27
CA SER A 302 54.12 -3.35 -19.40
C SER A 302 53.97 -4.10 -18.07
N PRO A 303 53.24 -5.24 -18.04
CA PRO A 303 52.68 -5.77 -16.80
C PRO A 303 53.59 -6.77 -16.08
N ASP A 304 53.34 -6.95 -14.78
CA ASP A 304 53.78 -8.13 -14.03
C ASP A 304 52.61 -9.07 -13.70
N LYS A 305 52.91 -10.30 -13.27
CA LYS A 305 52.02 -11.46 -13.29
C LYS A 305 51.72 -12.03 -11.88
N GLN A 306 50.87 -13.07 -11.91
CA GLN A 306 50.56 -14.04 -10.85
C GLN A 306 49.57 -13.52 -9.81
N ASN A 307 48.68 -14.35 -9.27
CA ASN A 307 48.60 -15.83 -9.36
C ASN A 307 47.16 -16.30 -9.58
#